data_AF-A0A257XRA7-F1
#
_entry.id   AF-A0A257XRA7-F1
#
_cell.length_a   1.000
_cell.length_b   1.000
_cell.length_c   1.000
_cell.angle_alpha   90.00
_cell.angle_beta   90.00
_cell.angle_gamma   90.00
#
_symmetry.space_group_name_H-M   'P 1'
#
loop_
_entity.id
_entity.type
_entity.pdbx_description
1 polymer ?
#
loop_
_entity_poly.entity_id
_entity_poly.type
_entity_poly.pdbx_seq_one_letter_code
_entity_poly.pdbx_strand_id
1 'polypeptide(L)'
;PCRTFCFLHELEMLLEHNLIKGGDVNNAIVVVDKPVDEKELARLQKIFKKEKIEVKSEGYLNNLELRFPNEPARHKLLDVVGDLSLVGYPIKARIIANRPGHSTNVEFAKVIKQYIKKNRHIRDIPTYDPNQPPIYDQSYIEKTLPHRFPFALVDKVIDLSDTHIVGVKNVTFNEWFFQGHFPGNPVMPGVLQIEALAQCGGILAINLSGEGQYDTYFLKIDNCKFKQKVVPGDTLILKMELAAPIRRGICEMKGTTYVGNKVCCEADLVAQIVKR
;
A
#
# COMPACT_ATOMS: atom_id res chain seq x y z
N PRO A 1 -19.06 18.38 -13.42
CA PRO A 1 -19.10 19.79 -13.85
C PRO A 1 -19.65 20.72 -12.73
N CYS A 2 -18.83 21.01 -11.71
CA CYS A 2 -19.12 22.02 -10.68
C CYS A 2 -18.05 23.11 -10.79
N ARG A 3 -18.45 24.39 -10.81
CA ARG A 3 -17.52 25.51 -10.91
C ARG A 3 -16.88 25.85 -9.57
N THR A 4 -15.69 26.43 -9.64
CA THR A 4 -15.05 27.07 -8.50
C THR A 4 -15.91 28.24 -8.02
N PHE A 5 -15.84 28.53 -6.73
CA PHE A 5 -16.50 29.70 -6.15
C PHE A 5 -15.50 30.52 -5.33
N CYS A 6 -15.78 31.81 -5.20
CA CYS A 6 -15.06 32.72 -4.33
C CYS A 6 -16.05 33.60 -3.56
N PHE A 7 -15.59 34.18 -2.45
CA PHE A 7 -16.36 35.19 -1.74
C PHE A 7 -16.11 36.58 -2.32
N LEU A 8 -17.09 37.46 -2.17
CA LEU A 8 -17.01 38.81 -2.72
C LEU A 8 -15.84 39.61 -2.12
N HIS A 9 -15.61 39.51 -0.81
CA HIS A 9 -14.48 40.20 -0.16
C HIS A 9 -13.11 39.70 -0.67
N GLU A 10 -12.97 38.40 -0.98
CA GLU A 10 -11.74 37.85 -1.55
C GLU A 10 -11.49 38.42 -2.95
N LEU A 11 -12.55 38.53 -3.74
CA LEU A 11 -12.50 39.07 -5.09
C LEU A 11 -12.08 40.55 -5.08
N GLU A 12 -12.62 41.35 -4.16
CA GLU A 12 -12.25 42.75 -3.97
C GLU A 12 -10.80 42.92 -3.57
N MET A 13 -10.33 42.13 -2.60
CA MET A 13 -8.94 42.16 -2.17
C MET A 13 -7.99 41.86 -3.34
N LEU A 14 -8.32 40.85 -4.16
CA LEU A 14 -7.55 40.50 -5.36
C LEU A 14 -7.57 41.61 -6.42
N LEU A 15 -8.69 42.33 -6.58
CA LEU A 15 -8.83 43.47 -7.48
C LEU A 15 -7.98 44.66 -7.03
N GLU A 16 -8.01 45.00 -5.74
CA GLU A 16 -7.23 46.11 -5.17
C GLU A 16 -5.72 45.90 -5.35
N HIS A 17 -5.26 44.66 -5.29
CA HIS A 17 -3.86 44.29 -5.49
C HIS A 17 -3.49 43.98 -6.95
N ASN A 18 -4.42 44.17 -7.89
CA ASN A 18 -4.23 43.89 -9.32
C ASN A 18 -3.75 42.45 -9.60
N LEU A 19 -4.26 41.48 -8.83
CA LEU A 19 -3.90 40.06 -8.89
C LEU A 19 -4.79 39.26 -9.85
N ILE A 20 -5.89 39.84 -10.34
CA ILE A 20 -6.78 39.20 -11.32
C ILE A 20 -6.24 39.44 -12.74
N LYS A 21 -5.22 38.67 -13.13
CA LYS A 21 -4.50 38.85 -14.42
C LYS A 21 -5.04 38.04 -15.60
N GLY A 22 -6.24 37.44 -15.48
CA GLY A 22 -6.83 36.62 -16.56
C GLY A 22 -8.05 35.79 -16.19
N GLY A 23 -8.69 36.06 -15.03
CA GLY A 23 -9.91 35.36 -14.63
C GLY A 23 -11.13 35.92 -15.34
N ASP A 24 -11.82 35.10 -16.13
CA ASP A 24 -13.15 35.42 -16.62
C ASP A 24 -14.17 35.07 -15.53
N VAL A 25 -14.85 36.08 -14.99
CA VAL A 25 -15.83 35.97 -13.90
C VAL A 25 -17.11 35.23 -14.35
N ASN A 26 -17.22 34.93 -15.64
CA ASN A 26 -18.24 34.02 -16.16
C ASN A 26 -17.95 32.54 -15.85
N ASN A 27 -16.80 32.21 -15.27
CA ASN A 27 -16.43 30.81 -14.98
C ASN A 27 -16.53 30.42 -13.50
N ALA A 28 -16.66 31.39 -12.58
CA ALA A 28 -16.70 31.16 -11.14
C ALA A 28 -17.97 31.74 -10.50
N ILE A 29 -18.47 31.06 -9.47
CA ILE A 29 -19.62 31.52 -8.68
C ILE A 29 -19.11 32.51 -7.64
N VAL A 30 -19.73 33.70 -7.55
CA VAL A 30 -19.37 34.70 -6.54
C VAL A 30 -20.42 34.70 -5.44
N VAL A 31 -20.00 34.37 -4.22
CA VAL A 31 -20.84 34.34 -3.03
C VAL A 31 -20.74 35.68 -2.32
N VAL A 32 -21.90 36.28 -2.04
CA VAL A 32 -22.01 37.56 -1.35
C VAL A 32 -22.14 37.30 0.14
N ASP A 33 -21.08 37.58 0.88
CA ASP A 33 -20.96 37.31 2.31
C ASP A 33 -20.98 38.59 3.17
N LYS A 34 -21.10 39.75 2.54
CA LYS A 34 -21.28 41.07 3.18
C LYS A 34 -22.43 41.84 2.50
N PRO A 35 -23.08 42.78 3.19
CA PRO A 35 -24.01 43.72 2.54
C PRO A 35 -23.27 44.53 1.47
N VAL A 36 -23.88 44.68 0.30
CA VAL A 36 -23.29 45.41 -0.83
C VAL A 36 -24.14 46.65 -1.09
N ASP A 37 -23.51 47.81 -1.19
CA ASP A 37 -24.19 49.06 -1.52
C ASP A 37 -24.30 49.29 -3.05
N GLU A 38 -25.12 50.25 -3.47
CA GLU A 38 -25.33 50.55 -4.90
C GLU A 38 -24.06 51.06 -5.58
N LYS A 39 -23.15 51.71 -4.84
CA LYS A 39 -21.88 52.21 -5.37
C LYS A 39 -20.93 51.07 -5.69
N GLU A 40 -20.91 50.06 -4.82
CA GLU A 40 -20.07 48.88 -4.94
C GLU A 40 -20.59 47.96 -6.06
N LEU A 41 -21.91 47.81 -6.21
CA LEU A 41 -22.50 47.16 -7.39
C LEU A 41 -22.12 47.86 -8.70
N ALA A 42 -22.15 49.20 -8.75
CA ALA A 42 -21.74 49.97 -9.92
C ALA A 42 -20.23 49.79 -10.23
N ARG A 43 -19.39 49.72 -9.18
CA ARG A 43 -17.96 49.40 -9.31
C ARG A 43 -17.75 48.02 -9.93
N LEU A 44 -18.47 47.02 -9.44
CA LEU A 44 -18.41 45.65 -9.95
C LEU A 44 -18.92 45.55 -11.40
N GLN A 45 -20.00 46.26 -11.77
CA GLN A 45 -20.50 46.32 -13.16
C GLN A 45 -19.43 46.80 -14.14
N LYS A 46 -18.72 47.87 -13.77
CA LYS A 46 -17.64 48.43 -14.60
C LYS A 46 -16.46 47.48 -14.73
N ILE A 47 -16.10 46.79 -13.64
CA ILE A 47 -15.00 45.83 -13.60
C ILE A 47 -15.31 44.57 -14.41
N PHE A 48 -16.52 44.02 -14.27
CA PHE A 48 -16.93 42.79 -14.94
C PHE A 48 -17.54 42.98 -16.33
N LYS A 49 -17.63 44.23 -16.80
CA LYS A 49 -18.19 44.60 -18.13
C LYS A 49 -19.58 43.99 -18.37
N LYS A 50 -20.43 43.98 -17.34
CA LYS A 50 -21.83 43.52 -17.43
C LYS A 50 -22.80 44.68 -17.22
N GLU A 51 -23.84 44.71 -18.04
CA GLU A 51 -24.89 45.74 -18.00
C GLU A 51 -25.67 45.72 -16.66
N LYS A 52 -25.84 44.53 -16.05
CA LYS A 52 -26.62 44.37 -14.82
C LYS A 52 -26.01 43.34 -13.88
N ILE A 53 -25.63 43.77 -12.68
CA ILE A 53 -25.20 42.90 -11.58
C ILE A 53 -26.14 43.08 -10.40
N GLU A 54 -26.71 41.98 -9.94
CA GLU A 54 -27.66 41.93 -8.84
C GLU A 54 -27.32 40.78 -7.90
N VAL A 55 -27.60 40.96 -6.61
CA VAL A 55 -27.53 39.89 -5.62
C VAL A 55 -28.85 39.12 -5.69
N LYS A 56 -28.79 37.83 -6.05
CA LYS A 56 -29.95 36.94 -5.99
C LYS A 56 -30.33 36.70 -4.52
N SER A 57 -31.60 36.37 -4.27
CA SER A 57 -32.13 36.06 -2.93
C SER A 57 -31.38 34.97 -2.18
N GLU A 58 -30.62 34.14 -2.90
CA GLU A 58 -29.79 33.06 -2.37
C GLU A 58 -28.37 33.51 -1.95
N GLY A 59 -28.05 34.82 -2.03
CA GLY A 59 -26.75 35.37 -1.63
C GLY A 59 -25.64 35.18 -2.67
N TYR A 60 -25.99 34.95 -3.94
CA TYR A 60 -25.02 34.86 -5.05
C TYR A 60 -25.16 36.05 -5.98
N LEU A 61 -24.07 36.49 -6.61
CA LEU A 61 -24.19 37.40 -7.73
C LEU A 61 -24.91 36.71 -8.89
N ASN A 62 -25.74 37.45 -9.62
CA ASN A 62 -26.43 36.99 -10.83
C ASN A 62 -25.47 36.75 -12.02
N ASN A 63 -24.16 36.68 -11.79
CA ASN A 63 -23.17 36.50 -12.84
C ASN A 63 -23.37 35.15 -13.55
N LEU A 64 -23.90 34.13 -12.87
CA LEU A 64 -24.17 32.79 -13.40
C LEU A 64 -25.42 32.16 -12.76
N GLU A 65 -26.05 31.23 -13.48
CA GLU A 65 -27.03 30.31 -12.87
C GLU A 65 -26.33 29.08 -12.33
N LEU A 66 -26.68 28.67 -11.09
CA LEU A 66 -26.18 27.45 -10.49
C LEU A 66 -26.70 26.23 -11.27
N ARG A 67 -25.80 25.29 -11.57
CA ARG A 67 -26.16 24.00 -12.18
C ARG A 67 -26.83 23.08 -11.17
N PHE A 68 -26.45 23.24 -9.90
CA PHE A 68 -26.99 22.48 -8.78
C PHE A 68 -27.24 23.42 -7.60
N PRO A 69 -28.32 23.22 -6.80
CA PRO A 69 -28.57 24.03 -5.61
C PRO A 69 -27.41 24.04 -4.60
N ASN A 70 -26.63 22.94 -4.57
CA ASN A 70 -25.47 22.76 -3.68
C ASN A 70 -24.13 22.74 -4.44
N GLU A 71 -24.01 23.45 -5.56
CA GLU A 71 -22.79 23.47 -6.38
C GLU A 71 -21.49 23.80 -5.59
N PRO A 72 -21.47 24.78 -4.65
CA PRO A 72 -20.29 25.04 -3.83
C PRO A 72 -19.86 23.85 -2.96
N ALA A 73 -20.83 23.15 -2.35
CA ALA A 73 -20.55 21.95 -1.54
C ALA A 73 -20.00 20.80 -2.39
N ARG A 74 -20.52 20.64 -3.62
CA ARG A 74 -20.02 19.64 -4.58
C ARG A 74 -18.61 19.98 -5.05
N HIS A 75 -18.27 21.26 -5.25
CA HIS A 75 -16.91 21.68 -5.56
C HIS A 75 -15.95 21.33 -4.42
N LYS A 76 -16.32 21.61 -3.16
CA LYS A 76 -15.52 21.17 -1.99
C LYS A 76 -15.39 19.66 -1.87
N LEU A 77 -16.42 18.89 -2.24
CA LEU A 77 -16.29 17.43 -2.33
C LEU A 77 -15.27 17.01 -3.40
N LEU A 78 -15.26 17.67 -4.57
CA LEU A 78 -14.27 17.40 -5.61
C LEU A 78 -12.85 17.76 -5.17
N ASP A 79 -12.67 18.88 -4.45
CA ASP A 79 -11.38 19.24 -3.83
C ASP A 79 -10.89 18.12 -2.91
N VAL A 80 -11.75 17.63 -2.00
CA VAL A 80 -11.42 16.51 -1.10
C VAL A 80 -11.02 15.25 -1.89
N VAL A 81 -11.77 14.90 -2.94
CA VAL A 81 -11.45 13.74 -3.79
C VAL A 81 -10.11 13.92 -4.50
N GLY A 82 -9.86 15.11 -5.06
CA GLY A 82 -8.62 15.46 -5.74
C GLY A 82 -7.42 15.42 -4.80
N ASP A 83 -7.51 16.07 -3.64
CA ASP A 83 -6.44 16.11 -2.64
C ASP A 83 -6.13 14.72 -2.07
N LEU A 84 -7.15 13.90 -1.82
CA LEU A 84 -6.97 12.53 -1.34
C LEU A 84 -6.36 11.61 -2.40
N SER A 85 -6.46 11.95 -3.68
CA SER A 85 -5.76 11.18 -4.73
C SER A 85 -4.23 11.20 -4.56
N LEU A 86 -3.68 12.23 -3.90
CA LEU A 86 -2.25 12.36 -3.59
C LEU A 86 -1.71 11.27 -2.65
N VAL A 87 -2.62 10.54 -1.97
CA VAL A 87 -2.27 9.34 -1.21
C VAL A 87 -1.61 8.28 -2.10
N GLY A 88 -2.02 8.19 -3.38
CA GLY A 88 -1.47 7.25 -4.37
C GLY A 88 -2.01 5.83 -4.24
N TYR A 89 -3.07 5.62 -3.45
CA TYR A 89 -3.73 4.32 -3.28
C TYR A 89 -5.24 4.50 -3.31
N PRO A 90 -6.00 3.55 -3.88
CA PRO A 90 -7.46 3.55 -3.78
C PRO A 90 -7.91 3.43 -2.32
N ILE A 91 -8.82 4.32 -1.91
CA ILE A 91 -9.35 4.37 -0.55
C ILE A 91 -10.78 3.82 -0.56
N LYS A 92 -10.99 2.68 0.11
CA LYS A 92 -12.33 2.14 0.41
C LYS A 92 -12.70 2.47 1.85
N ALA A 93 -13.17 3.68 2.08
CA ALA A 93 -13.53 4.17 3.41
C ALA A 93 -14.70 5.17 3.36
N ARG A 94 -15.37 5.36 4.50
CA ARG A 94 -16.30 6.46 4.69
C ARG A 94 -15.52 7.69 5.17
N ILE A 95 -15.60 8.78 4.43
CA ILE A 95 -14.90 10.03 4.75
C ILE A 95 -15.95 11.09 5.11
N ILE A 96 -15.76 11.74 6.24
CA ILE A 96 -16.61 12.84 6.71
C ILE A 96 -15.72 14.08 6.80
N ALA A 97 -16.10 15.14 6.10
CA ALA A 97 -15.35 16.38 6.04
C ALA A 97 -16.26 17.55 6.44
N ASN A 98 -15.84 18.30 7.46
CA ASN A 98 -16.55 19.48 7.94
C ASN A 98 -15.72 20.71 7.60
N ARG A 99 -16.24 21.59 6.72
CA ARG A 99 -15.53 22.79 6.22
C ARG A 99 -14.14 22.47 5.63
N PRO A 100 -14.03 21.56 4.65
CA PRO A 100 -12.74 21.17 4.10
C PRO A 100 -12.08 22.29 3.30
N GLY A 101 -10.75 22.41 3.45
CA GLY A 101 -9.88 23.22 2.59
C GLY A 101 -8.67 22.40 2.11
N HIS A 102 -7.96 22.90 1.10
CA HIS A 102 -6.81 22.18 0.53
C HIS A 102 -5.74 21.87 1.57
N SER A 103 -5.39 22.81 2.45
CA SER A 103 -4.39 22.58 3.51
C SER A 103 -4.77 21.40 4.40
N THR A 104 -5.99 21.39 4.93
CA THR A 104 -6.50 20.32 5.80
C THR A 104 -6.61 18.98 5.07
N ASN A 105 -7.05 18.99 3.81
CA ASN A 105 -7.19 17.77 3.01
C ASN A 105 -5.81 17.16 2.71
N VAL A 106 -4.83 17.99 2.34
CA VAL A 106 -3.46 17.56 2.05
C VAL A 106 -2.77 17.03 3.31
N GLU A 107 -2.97 17.66 4.46
CA GLU A 107 -2.47 17.15 5.74
C GLU A 107 -3.08 15.79 6.08
N PHE A 108 -4.39 15.64 5.93
CA PHE A 108 -5.08 14.36 6.14
C PHE A 108 -4.57 13.27 5.17
N ALA A 109 -4.39 13.61 3.89
CA ALA A 109 -3.80 12.71 2.90
C ALA A 109 -2.37 12.27 3.29
N LYS A 110 -1.54 13.18 3.82
CA LYS A 110 -0.20 12.84 4.33
C LYS A 110 -0.25 11.85 5.48
N VAL A 111 -1.17 12.05 6.44
CA VAL A 111 -1.34 11.12 7.58
C VAL A 111 -1.75 9.73 7.08
N ILE A 112 -2.72 9.64 6.16
CA ILE A 112 -3.12 8.37 5.55
C ILE A 112 -1.92 7.72 4.85
N LYS A 113 -1.15 8.47 4.06
CA LYS A 113 0.02 7.96 3.33
C LYS A 113 1.10 7.44 4.27
N GLN A 114 1.36 8.13 5.38
CA GLN A 114 2.30 7.67 6.42
C GLN A 114 1.80 6.40 7.10
N TYR A 115 0.51 6.32 7.43
CA TYR A 115 -0.09 5.12 7.98
C TYR A 115 0.02 3.93 7.02
N ILE A 116 -0.27 4.12 5.73
CA ILE A 116 -0.11 3.08 4.70
C ILE A 116 1.35 2.66 4.59
N LYS A 117 2.31 3.59 4.56
CA LYS A 117 3.75 3.26 4.53
C LYS A 117 4.17 2.41 5.74
N LYS A 118 3.72 2.79 6.94
CA LYS A 118 4.04 2.08 8.18
C LYS A 118 3.44 0.67 8.22
N ASN A 119 2.23 0.50 7.69
CA ASN A 119 1.48 -0.75 7.73
C ASN A 119 1.53 -1.54 6.41
N ARG A 120 2.38 -1.17 5.46
CA ARG A 120 2.49 -1.84 4.15
C ARG A 120 2.75 -3.33 4.32
N HIS A 121 3.55 -3.70 5.32
CA HIS A 121 3.90 -5.07 5.64
C HIS A 121 2.73 -5.92 6.17
N ILE A 122 1.65 -5.30 6.65
CA ILE A 122 0.48 -6.01 7.22
C ILE A 122 -0.47 -6.49 6.12
N ARG A 123 -0.55 -5.76 5.00
CA ARG A 123 -1.48 -6.08 3.91
C ARG A 123 -1.06 -7.30 3.08
N ASP A 124 0.22 -7.67 3.19
CA ASP A 124 0.90 -8.69 2.39
C ASP A 124 1.25 -9.94 3.21
N ILE A 125 0.66 -10.08 4.41
CA ILE A 125 0.83 -11.24 5.27
C ILE A 125 -0.04 -12.38 4.72
N PRO A 126 0.56 -13.51 4.31
CA PRO A 126 -0.22 -14.66 3.87
C PRO A 126 -1.04 -15.23 5.03
N THR A 127 -2.28 -15.62 4.75
CA THR A 127 -3.14 -16.30 5.73
C THR A 127 -3.11 -17.79 5.48
N TYR A 128 -2.87 -18.58 6.52
CA TYR A 128 -2.93 -20.04 6.45
C TYR A 128 -4.28 -20.54 6.96
N ASP A 129 -5.07 -21.15 6.08
CA ASP A 129 -6.29 -21.89 6.42
C ASP A 129 -5.98 -23.41 6.44
N PRO A 130 -6.06 -24.08 7.59
CA PRO A 130 -5.79 -25.52 7.67
C PRO A 130 -6.84 -26.38 6.95
N ASN A 131 -8.00 -25.84 6.58
CA ASN A 131 -9.03 -26.58 5.83
C ASN A 131 -8.78 -26.58 4.33
N GLN A 132 -7.91 -25.70 3.84
CA GLN A 132 -7.56 -25.66 2.42
C GLN A 132 -6.47 -26.70 2.11
N PRO A 133 -6.66 -27.55 1.08
CA PRO A 133 -5.61 -28.47 0.66
C PRO A 133 -4.37 -27.69 0.16
N PRO A 134 -3.16 -28.20 0.38
CA PRO A 134 -1.95 -27.54 -0.11
C PRO A 134 -1.87 -27.58 -1.64
N ILE A 135 -1.22 -26.58 -2.24
CA ILE A 135 -0.86 -26.58 -3.66
C ILE A 135 0.19 -27.65 -3.92
N TYR A 136 1.24 -27.68 -3.09
CA TYR A 136 2.24 -28.74 -3.08
C TYR A 136 2.35 -29.33 -1.68
N ASP A 137 2.24 -30.65 -1.61
CA ASP A 137 2.43 -31.43 -0.39
C ASP A 137 3.89 -31.88 -0.22
N GLN A 138 4.15 -32.61 0.87
CA GLN A 138 5.47 -33.15 1.17
C GLN A 138 6.00 -34.06 0.03
N SER A 139 5.13 -34.86 -0.59
CA SER A 139 5.51 -35.79 -1.66
C SER A 139 6.03 -35.05 -2.89
N TYR A 140 5.42 -33.91 -3.23
CA TYR A 140 5.93 -33.04 -4.28
C TYR A 140 7.25 -32.39 -3.88
N ILE A 141 7.31 -31.80 -2.68
CA ILE A 141 8.51 -31.10 -2.19
C ILE A 141 9.73 -32.00 -2.18
N GLU A 142 9.60 -33.26 -1.73
CA GLU A 142 10.71 -34.22 -1.71
C GLU A 142 11.20 -34.62 -3.10
N LYS A 143 10.32 -34.63 -4.11
CA LYS A 143 10.73 -34.88 -5.50
C LYS A 143 11.46 -33.70 -6.11
N THR A 144 11.09 -32.48 -5.71
CA THR A 144 11.66 -31.24 -6.24
C THR A 144 12.99 -30.88 -5.57
N LEU A 145 13.08 -30.98 -4.24
CA LEU A 145 14.27 -30.60 -3.48
C LEU A 145 15.17 -31.80 -3.12
N PRO A 146 16.51 -31.63 -3.12
CA PRO A 146 17.45 -32.63 -2.58
C PRO A 146 17.28 -32.90 -1.08
N HIS A 147 16.82 -31.90 -0.32
CA HIS A 147 16.88 -31.90 1.13
C HIS A 147 16.11 -33.08 1.73
N ARG A 148 16.69 -33.72 2.74
CA ARG A 148 16.08 -34.81 3.51
C ARG A 148 16.27 -34.56 5.00
N PHE A 149 15.59 -35.35 5.82
CA PHE A 149 15.78 -35.32 7.26
C PHE A 149 17.29 -35.41 7.60
N PRO A 150 17.82 -34.58 8.52
CA PRO A 150 17.10 -33.65 9.40
C PRO A 150 17.02 -32.19 8.89
N PHE A 151 17.22 -31.97 7.58
CA PHE A 151 17.37 -30.65 6.96
C PHE A 151 16.32 -30.31 5.89
N ALA A 152 15.26 -31.11 5.74
CA ALA A 152 14.08 -30.72 4.98
C ALA A 152 13.15 -29.90 5.88
N LEU A 153 12.96 -28.62 5.56
CA LEU A 153 12.35 -27.64 6.47
C LEU A 153 11.09 -26.97 5.90
N VAL A 154 10.51 -27.48 4.81
CA VAL A 154 9.25 -27.00 4.24
C VAL A 154 8.28 -28.16 4.19
N ASP A 155 7.11 -28.02 4.84
CA ASP A 155 6.14 -29.12 4.95
C ASP A 155 5.12 -29.10 3.81
N LYS A 156 4.78 -27.91 3.31
CA LYS A 156 3.81 -27.69 2.22
C LYS A 156 3.88 -26.28 1.65
N VAL A 157 3.31 -26.11 0.45
CA VAL A 157 3.10 -24.83 -0.22
C VAL A 157 1.60 -24.53 -0.26
N ILE A 158 1.22 -23.31 0.12
CA ILE A 158 -0.18 -22.88 0.26
C ILE A 158 -0.57 -21.77 -0.71
N ASP A 159 0.41 -21.08 -1.29
CA ASP A 159 0.17 -20.05 -2.33
C ASP A 159 1.37 -20.02 -3.28
N LEU A 160 1.10 -19.75 -4.56
CA LEU A 160 2.09 -19.83 -5.63
C LEU A 160 1.69 -18.94 -6.82
N SER A 161 2.64 -18.19 -7.34
CA SER A 161 2.58 -17.55 -8.65
C SER A 161 3.91 -17.68 -9.38
N ASP A 162 4.03 -17.08 -10.57
CA ASP A 162 5.30 -17.00 -11.30
C ASP A 162 6.35 -16.10 -10.61
N THR A 163 5.94 -15.34 -9.59
CA THR A 163 6.81 -14.34 -8.91
C THR A 163 6.91 -14.51 -7.41
N HIS A 164 6.08 -15.37 -6.79
CA HIS A 164 6.13 -15.61 -5.35
C HIS A 164 5.68 -17.02 -4.99
N ILE A 165 6.08 -17.44 -3.80
CA ILE A 165 5.67 -18.70 -3.18
C ILE A 165 5.48 -18.51 -1.69
N VAL A 166 4.46 -19.17 -1.13
CA VAL A 166 4.20 -19.22 0.31
C VAL A 166 4.22 -20.66 0.78
N GLY A 167 5.23 -20.99 1.59
CA GLY A 167 5.37 -22.27 2.27
C GLY A 167 4.91 -22.22 3.73
N VAL A 168 4.78 -23.41 4.31
CA VAL A 168 4.52 -23.60 5.74
C VAL A 168 5.58 -24.54 6.30
N LYS A 169 6.13 -24.18 7.47
CA LYS A 169 6.88 -25.07 8.36
C LYS A 169 6.18 -25.11 9.72
N ASN A 170 5.76 -26.28 10.14
CA ASN A 170 5.30 -26.49 11.51
C ASN A 170 6.50 -26.65 12.42
N VAL A 171 6.42 -26.01 13.59
CA VAL A 171 7.49 -26.01 14.57
C VAL A 171 7.05 -26.86 15.75
N THR A 172 7.71 -27.99 15.97
CA THR A 172 7.37 -28.93 17.04
C THR A 172 8.55 -29.16 17.96
N PHE A 173 8.29 -29.33 19.26
CA PHE A 173 9.36 -29.59 20.23
C PHE A 173 10.16 -30.85 19.90
N ASN A 174 9.57 -31.79 19.16
CA ASN A 174 10.22 -33.03 18.73
C ASN A 174 11.24 -32.84 17.57
N GLU A 175 11.62 -31.61 17.23
CA GLU A 175 12.71 -31.35 16.29
C GLU A 175 14.08 -31.38 16.99
N TRP A 176 15.08 -31.95 16.30
CA TRP A 176 16.41 -32.26 16.85
C TRP A 176 17.13 -31.05 17.47
N PHE A 177 16.92 -29.85 16.93
CA PHE A 177 17.64 -28.65 17.37
C PHE A 177 17.12 -28.10 18.71
N PHE A 178 15.91 -28.43 19.15
CA PHE A 178 15.36 -27.90 20.40
C PHE A 178 16.04 -28.48 21.66
N GLN A 179 16.65 -29.66 21.56
CA GLN A 179 17.43 -30.24 22.66
C GLN A 179 18.62 -29.36 23.03
N GLY A 180 19.22 -28.67 22.04
CA GLY A 180 20.39 -27.82 22.21
C GLY A 180 20.11 -26.31 22.17
N HIS A 181 18.95 -25.88 21.69
CA HIS A 181 18.68 -24.46 21.43
C HIS A 181 17.32 -24.02 21.99
N PHE A 182 17.18 -23.78 23.30
CA PHE A 182 18.15 -24.05 24.37
C PHE A 182 17.50 -24.93 25.44
N PRO A 183 18.27 -25.70 26.23
CA PRO A 183 17.72 -26.40 27.39
C PRO A 183 16.92 -25.45 28.29
N GLY A 184 15.65 -25.78 28.56
CA GLY A 184 14.73 -24.96 29.36
C GLY A 184 14.15 -23.72 28.67
N ASN A 185 14.55 -23.40 27.43
CA ASN A 185 14.06 -22.28 26.64
C ASN A 185 14.13 -22.61 25.13
N PRO A 186 13.24 -23.47 24.61
CA PRO A 186 13.29 -23.91 23.22
C PRO A 186 12.94 -22.78 22.26
N VAL A 187 13.87 -22.48 21.34
CA VAL A 187 13.72 -21.44 20.32
C VAL A 187 14.23 -22.01 18.99
N MET A 188 13.48 -21.89 17.90
CA MET A 188 13.97 -22.32 16.59
C MET A 188 15.15 -21.42 16.18
N PRO A 189 16.34 -21.98 15.86
CA PRO A 189 17.48 -21.19 15.41
C PRO A 189 17.12 -20.30 14.22
N GLY A 190 17.46 -19.01 14.29
CA GLY A 190 17.14 -18.05 13.22
C GLY A 190 17.72 -18.47 11.86
N VAL A 191 18.91 -19.06 11.86
CA VAL A 191 19.54 -19.60 10.64
C VAL A 191 18.72 -20.71 9.97
N LEU A 192 17.98 -21.52 10.73
CA LEU A 192 17.08 -22.53 10.15
C LEU A 192 15.80 -21.91 9.59
N GLN A 193 15.40 -20.72 10.06
CA GLN A 193 14.31 -19.97 9.43
C GLN A 193 14.74 -19.41 8.07
N ILE A 194 15.99 -18.93 7.97
CA ILE A 194 16.58 -18.51 6.69
C ILE A 194 16.72 -19.69 5.73
N GLU A 195 17.18 -20.83 6.21
CA GLU A 195 17.24 -22.06 5.42
C GLU A 195 15.85 -22.49 4.91
N ALA A 196 14.83 -22.47 5.77
CA ALA A 196 13.47 -22.80 5.36
C ALA A 196 12.94 -21.83 4.27
N LEU A 197 13.24 -20.54 4.39
CA LEU A 197 12.97 -19.55 3.33
C LEU A 197 13.71 -19.89 2.03
N ALA A 198 15.00 -20.23 2.11
CA ALA A 198 15.82 -20.60 0.97
C ALA A 198 15.26 -21.84 0.23
N GLN A 199 14.89 -22.88 0.97
CA GLN A 199 14.25 -24.09 0.42
C GLN A 199 12.92 -23.77 -0.24
N CYS A 200 12.09 -22.96 0.41
CA CYS A 200 10.80 -22.54 -0.13
C CYS A 200 10.98 -21.76 -1.45
N GLY A 201 11.90 -20.79 -1.49
CA GLY A 201 12.24 -20.05 -2.71
C GLY A 201 12.85 -20.94 -3.79
N GLY A 202 13.65 -21.94 -3.40
CA GLY A 202 14.23 -22.94 -4.29
C GLY A 202 13.17 -23.74 -5.05
N ILE A 203 12.05 -24.11 -4.41
CA ILE A 203 10.92 -24.79 -5.09
C ILE A 203 10.40 -23.93 -6.25
N LEU A 204 10.13 -22.64 -6.01
CA LEU A 204 9.69 -21.73 -7.07
C LEU A 204 10.71 -21.63 -8.19
N ALA A 205 11.98 -21.44 -7.82
CA ALA A 205 13.07 -21.23 -8.76
C ALA A 205 13.27 -22.46 -9.67
N ILE A 206 13.20 -23.67 -9.10
CA ILE A 206 13.28 -24.94 -9.84
C ILE A 206 12.08 -25.11 -10.77
N ASN A 207 10.87 -24.85 -10.29
CA ASN A 207 9.65 -24.96 -11.10
C ASN A 207 9.69 -24.05 -12.34
N LEU A 208 10.27 -22.86 -12.21
CA LEU A 208 10.47 -21.91 -13.31
C LEU A 208 11.64 -22.27 -14.24
N SER A 209 12.50 -23.22 -13.86
CA SER A 209 13.66 -23.64 -14.64
C SER A 209 13.36 -24.77 -15.64
N GLY A 210 12.12 -25.30 -15.65
CA GLY A 210 11.68 -26.37 -16.54
C GLY A 210 12.12 -27.76 -16.08
N GLU A 211 11.96 -28.76 -16.96
CA GLU A 211 12.22 -30.16 -16.60
C GLU A 211 13.71 -30.44 -16.31
N GLY A 212 13.95 -31.23 -15.26
CA GLY A 212 15.28 -31.65 -14.85
C GLY A 212 15.42 -31.79 -13.34
N GLN A 213 16.58 -32.27 -12.90
CA GLN A 213 16.98 -32.21 -11.51
C GLN A 213 17.95 -31.05 -11.33
N TYR A 214 17.72 -30.26 -10.28
CA TYR A 214 18.48 -29.07 -10.01
C TYR A 214 18.93 -29.06 -8.55
N ASP A 215 20.11 -28.51 -8.32
CA ASP A 215 20.56 -28.09 -7.01
C ASP A 215 20.49 -26.58 -6.91
N THR A 216 20.26 -26.10 -5.70
CA THR A 216 20.22 -24.67 -5.38
C THR A 216 21.31 -24.37 -4.37
N TYR A 217 22.27 -23.53 -4.76
CA TYR A 217 23.40 -23.14 -3.93
C TYR A 217 23.20 -21.72 -3.43
N PHE A 218 23.34 -21.54 -2.12
CA PHE A 218 23.19 -20.25 -1.49
C PHE A 218 24.45 -19.39 -1.72
N LEU A 219 24.28 -18.21 -2.31
CA LEU A 219 25.39 -17.32 -2.63
C LEU A 219 25.51 -16.16 -1.66
N LYS A 220 24.38 -15.59 -1.21
CA LYS A 220 24.38 -14.35 -0.44
C LYS A 220 23.13 -14.21 0.43
N ILE A 221 23.33 -13.64 1.61
CA ILE A 221 22.26 -13.17 2.51
C ILE A 221 22.54 -11.70 2.80
N ASP A 222 21.58 -10.83 2.53
CA ASP A 222 21.61 -9.41 2.87
C ASP A 222 20.41 -9.03 3.74
N ASN A 223 20.56 -7.90 4.46
CA ASN A 223 19.49 -7.25 5.22
C ASN A 223 18.71 -8.17 6.18
N CYS A 224 19.35 -9.26 6.64
CA CYS A 224 18.73 -10.24 7.51
C CYS A 224 18.42 -9.64 8.89
N LYS A 225 17.18 -9.78 9.34
CA LYS A 225 16.70 -9.29 10.65
C LYS A 225 15.81 -10.33 11.30
N PHE A 226 16.15 -10.70 12.54
CA PHE A 226 15.32 -11.51 13.42
C PHE A 226 14.56 -10.59 14.37
N LYS A 227 13.22 -10.65 14.35
CA LYS A 227 12.34 -9.73 15.08
C LYS A 227 11.63 -10.39 16.24
N GLN A 228 11.21 -11.65 16.08
CA GLN A 228 10.45 -12.39 17.10
C GLN A 228 11.03 -13.80 17.24
N LYS A 229 10.92 -14.37 18.45
CA LYS A 229 11.25 -15.78 18.67
C LYS A 229 10.19 -16.66 18.01
N VAL A 230 10.64 -17.78 17.46
CA VAL A 230 9.78 -18.86 16.98
C VAL A 230 9.98 -20.04 17.93
N VAL A 231 8.90 -20.61 18.43
CA VAL A 231 8.91 -21.61 19.51
C VAL A 231 8.07 -22.83 19.14
N PRO A 232 8.20 -23.96 19.85
CA PRO A 232 7.33 -25.12 19.64
C PRO A 232 5.84 -24.76 19.72
N GLY A 233 5.06 -25.28 18.76
CA GLY A 233 3.64 -24.99 18.60
C GLY A 233 3.32 -23.92 17.57
N ASP A 234 4.32 -23.14 17.13
CA ASP A 234 4.12 -22.14 16.08
C ASP A 234 3.93 -22.79 14.69
N THR A 235 3.09 -22.16 13.87
CA THR A 235 3.06 -22.38 12.43
C THR A 235 3.82 -21.24 11.76
N LEU A 236 4.99 -21.55 11.22
CA LEU A 236 5.85 -20.59 10.54
C LEU A 236 5.47 -20.51 9.06
N ILE A 237 4.93 -19.36 8.65
CA ILE A 237 4.61 -19.06 7.26
C ILE A 237 5.86 -18.49 6.59
N LEU A 238 6.22 -19.03 5.43
CA LEU A 238 7.43 -18.69 4.69
C LEU A 238 7.02 -17.99 3.39
N LYS A 239 7.14 -16.66 3.31
CA LYS A 239 6.85 -15.92 2.08
C LYS A 239 8.15 -15.60 1.35
N MET A 240 8.23 -15.98 0.07
CA MET A 240 9.35 -15.69 -0.81
C MET A 240 8.86 -15.00 -2.08
N GLU A 241 9.47 -13.86 -2.44
CA GLU A 241 9.08 -13.04 -3.58
C GLU A 241 10.32 -12.77 -4.46
N LEU A 242 10.24 -13.00 -5.76
CA LEU A 242 11.31 -12.69 -6.71
C LEU A 242 11.57 -11.17 -6.72
N ALA A 243 12.82 -10.77 -6.48
CA ALA A 243 13.26 -9.38 -6.61
C ALA A 243 13.50 -9.00 -8.09
N ALA A 244 13.87 -9.97 -8.92
CA ALA A 244 14.09 -9.83 -10.35
C ALA A 244 13.85 -11.17 -11.07
N PRO A 245 13.63 -11.16 -12.41
CA PRO A 245 13.56 -12.39 -13.18
C PRO A 245 14.85 -13.21 -13.07
N ILE A 246 14.72 -14.53 -12.99
CA ILE A 246 15.86 -15.46 -12.92
C ILE A 246 16.68 -15.33 -14.20
N ARG A 247 18.00 -15.12 -14.06
CA ARG A 247 18.93 -14.98 -15.19
C ARG A 247 20.19 -15.77 -14.94
N ARG A 248 20.60 -16.59 -15.92
CA ARG A 248 21.81 -17.43 -15.84
C ARG A 248 21.84 -18.31 -14.57
N GLY A 249 20.66 -18.79 -14.15
CA GLY A 249 20.49 -19.58 -12.93
C GLY A 249 20.53 -18.77 -11.63
N ILE A 250 20.79 -17.46 -11.66
CA ILE A 250 20.76 -16.61 -10.45
C ILE A 250 19.33 -16.25 -10.10
N CYS A 251 18.94 -16.54 -8.87
CA CYS A 251 17.65 -16.24 -8.28
C CYS A 251 17.84 -15.30 -7.09
N GLU A 252 17.25 -14.10 -7.17
CA GLU A 252 17.27 -13.10 -6.11
C GLU A 252 15.86 -12.96 -5.56
N MET A 253 15.71 -13.17 -4.25
CA MET A 253 14.41 -13.19 -3.59
C MET A 253 14.42 -12.41 -2.28
N LYS A 254 13.28 -11.77 -1.98
CA LYS A 254 12.99 -11.28 -0.65
C LYS A 254 12.21 -12.33 0.12
N GLY A 255 12.73 -12.72 1.28
CA GLY A 255 12.11 -13.66 2.20
C GLY A 255 11.55 -12.98 3.43
N THR A 256 10.37 -13.40 3.88
CA THR A 256 9.78 -12.96 5.16
C THR A 256 9.07 -14.13 5.82
N THR A 257 9.34 -14.38 7.10
CA THR A 257 8.62 -15.37 7.90
C THR A 257 7.61 -14.71 8.82
N TYR A 258 6.48 -15.40 9.05
CA TYR A 258 5.42 -14.93 9.93
C TYR A 258 4.96 -16.03 10.88
N VAL A 259 4.58 -15.63 12.11
CA VAL A 259 3.74 -16.42 13.01
C VAL A 259 2.50 -15.60 13.31
N GLY A 260 1.35 -16.09 12.85
CA GLY A 260 0.12 -15.29 12.80
C GLY A 260 0.33 -14.02 11.97
N ASN A 261 0.14 -12.85 12.58
CA ASN A 261 0.32 -11.55 11.92
C ASN A 261 1.65 -10.85 12.24
N LYS A 262 2.59 -11.56 12.90
CA LYS A 262 3.88 -10.98 13.32
C LYS A 262 4.99 -11.47 12.41
N VAL A 263 5.80 -10.54 11.91
CA VAL A 263 7.05 -10.86 11.20
C VAL A 263 8.06 -11.42 12.20
N CYS A 264 8.57 -12.63 11.95
CA CYS A 264 9.59 -13.27 12.77
C CYS A 264 11.00 -13.04 12.21
N CYS A 265 11.17 -13.16 10.90
CA CYS A 265 12.42 -12.96 10.19
C CYS A 265 12.18 -12.30 8.83
N GLU A 266 13.12 -11.50 8.33
CA GLU A 266 13.16 -11.02 6.96
C GLU A 266 14.61 -11.01 6.44
N ALA A 267 14.83 -11.30 5.16
CA ALA A 267 16.15 -11.25 4.53
C ALA A 267 16.02 -11.16 3.00
N ASP A 268 17.05 -10.62 2.35
CA ASP A 268 17.23 -10.69 0.90
C ASP A 268 18.22 -11.84 0.60
N LEU A 269 17.79 -12.81 -0.20
CA LEU A 269 18.49 -14.07 -0.43
C LEU A 269 18.87 -14.19 -1.91
N VAL A 270 20.11 -14.57 -2.19
CA VAL A 270 20.59 -14.89 -3.54
C VAL A 270 21.05 -16.32 -3.59
N ALA A 271 20.51 -17.07 -4.55
CA ALA A 271 20.88 -18.45 -4.82
C ALA A 271 21.21 -18.65 -6.30
N GLN A 272 21.97 -19.71 -6.58
CA GLN A 272 22.22 -20.18 -7.94
C GLN A 272 21.59 -21.56 -8.12
N ILE A 273 20.79 -21.69 -9.17
CA ILE A 273 20.22 -22.94 -9.63
C ILE A 273 21.20 -23.56 -10.62
N VAL A 274 21.61 -24.79 -10.35
CA VAL A 274 22.54 -25.55 -11.17
C VAL A 274 21.90 -26.88 -11.53
N LYS A 275 21.90 -27.21 -12.82
CA LYS A 275 21.41 -28.52 -13.28
C LYS A 275 22.38 -29.61 -12.82
N ARG A 276 21.85 -30.70 -12.27
CA ARG A 276 22.64 -31.89 -11.92
C ARG A 276 23.19 -32.60 -13.13
#